data_AF-A0A7S3C484-F1
#
_entry.id   AF-A0A7S3C484-F1
#
_cell.length_a   1.000
_cell.length_b   1.000
_cell.length_c   1.000
_cell.angle_alpha   90.00
_cell.angle_beta   90.00
_cell.angle_gamma   90.00
#
_symmetry.space_group_name_H-M   'P 1'
#
loop_
_entity.id
_entity.type
_entity.pdbx_description
1 polymer ?
#
loop_
_entity_poly.entity_id
_entity_poly.type
_entity_poly.pdbx_seq_one_letter_code
_entity_poly.pdbx_strand_id
1 'polypeptide(L)'
;EDVQSVPRTQFCVPSHVRAEVHAFVGHFDVELTEGFWLSTSPADEPTHWRQVIFYLDHPYHVTQDEAIHGAMSLKQAADNPRCWDITLEYGGDVVGAGKHTQRLTLDVSC
;
A
#
# COMPACT_ATOMS: atom_id res chain seq x y z
N GLU A 1 -9.60 19.80 -0.64
CA GLU A 1 -9.51 18.33 -0.82
C GLU A 1 -10.02 17.68 0.44
N ASP A 2 -10.78 16.58 0.34
CA ASP A 2 -11.22 15.85 1.52
C ASP A 2 -10.02 15.10 2.12
N VAL A 3 -9.37 15.72 3.10
CA VAL A 3 -8.21 15.17 3.85
C VAL A 3 -8.56 13.85 4.58
N GLN A 4 -9.85 13.48 4.60
CA GLN A 4 -10.40 12.34 5.32
C GLN A 4 -10.51 11.06 4.48
N SER A 5 -10.13 11.09 3.20
CA SER A 5 -10.12 9.89 2.37
C SER A 5 -9.17 10.01 1.19
N VAL A 6 -8.51 8.90 0.87
CA VAL A 6 -7.89 8.70 -0.44
C VAL A 6 -8.90 7.91 -1.28
N PRO A 7 -9.40 8.47 -2.40
CA PRO A 7 -10.30 7.74 -3.28
C PRO A 7 -9.59 6.53 -3.89
N ARG A 8 -10.34 5.66 -4.57
CA ARG A 8 -9.77 4.48 -5.22
C ARG A 8 -8.71 4.91 -6.25
N THR A 9 -7.45 4.76 -5.91
CA THR A 9 -6.29 5.12 -6.75
C THR A 9 -5.64 3.85 -7.27
N GLN A 10 -5.35 3.81 -8.58
CA GLN A 10 -4.71 2.68 -9.22
C GLN A 10 -3.20 2.69 -9.02
N PHE A 11 -2.61 1.51 -8.94
CA PHE A 11 -1.17 1.31 -8.96
C PHE A 11 -0.80 0.15 -9.88
N CYS A 12 0.45 0.17 -10.35
CA CYS A 12 1.07 -0.90 -11.13
C CYS A 12 2.50 -1.10 -10.59
N VAL A 13 2.79 -2.31 -10.13
CA VAL A 13 4.10 -2.67 -9.55
C VAL A 13 4.73 -3.76 -10.41
N PRO A 14 5.76 -3.45 -11.23
CA PRO A 14 6.46 -4.44 -12.02
C PRO A 14 7.37 -5.29 -11.13
N SER A 15 7.42 -6.58 -11.42
CA SER A 15 8.33 -7.52 -10.79
C SER A 15 9.59 -7.69 -11.63
N HIS A 16 10.74 -7.56 -10.99
CA HIS A 16 12.05 -7.72 -11.64
C HIS A 16 12.59 -9.16 -11.52
N VAL A 17 11.93 -10.00 -10.73
CA VAL A 17 12.34 -11.38 -10.44
C VAL A 17 11.12 -12.26 -10.22
N ARG A 18 11.29 -13.58 -10.28
CA ARG A 18 10.27 -14.50 -9.78
C ARG A 18 10.28 -14.48 -8.25
N ALA A 19 9.14 -14.19 -7.61
CA ALA A 19 9.05 -14.04 -6.16
C ALA A 19 7.66 -14.36 -5.60
N GLU A 20 7.62 -14.52 -4.27
CA GLU A 20 6.40 -14.56 -3.47
C GLU A 20 6.22 -13.23 -2.75
N VAL A 21 5.19 -12.49 -3.14
CA VAL A 21 4.84 -11.21 -2.53
C VAL A 21 3.97 -11.46 -1.31
N HIS A 22 4.45 -11.06 -0.14
CA HIS A 22 3.77 -11.30 1.14
C HIS A 22 2.96 -10.09 1.62
N ALA A 23 3.30 -8.89 1.14
CA ALA A 23 2.69 -7.65 1.58
C ALA A 23 2.96 -6.53 0.57
N PHE A 24 2.16 -5.47 0.65
CA PHE A 24 2.53 -4.16 0.13
C PHE A 24 3.07 -3.30 1.28
N VAL A 25 4.01 -2.41 0.96
CA VAL A 25 4.62 -1.51 1.95
C VAL A 25 4.25 -0.08 1.58
N GLY A 26 3.63 0.64 2.51
CA GLY A 26 3.34 2.05 2.40
C GLY A 26 4.34 2.89 3.19
N HIS A 27 4.79 3.99 2.59
CA HIS A 27 5.52 5.06 3.25
C HIS A 27 4.94 6.40 2.80
N PHE A 28 5.39 7.48 3.41
CA PHE A 28 5.04 8.84 3.00
C PHE A 28 6.28 9.71 2.89
N ASP A 29 6.16 10.74 2.07
CA ASP A 29 7.12 11.82 1.92
C ASP A 29 6.40 13.15 2.18
N VAL A 30 7.05 14.06 2.90
CA VAL A 30 6.53 15.41 3.15
C VAL A 30 7.60 16.44 2.81
N GLU A 31 7.24 17.40 1.99
CA GLU A 31 8.02 18.62 1.83
C GLU A 31 7.69 19.58 2.99
N LEU A 32 8.66 19.82 3.88
CA LEU A 32 8.45 20.69 5.05
C LEU A 32 8.60 22.16 4.66
N THR A 33 9.55 22.44 3.77
CA THR A 33 9.82 23.74 3.13
C THR A 33 10.36 23.46 1.73
N GLU A 34 10.34 24.45 0.84
CA GLU A 34 10.85 24.31 -0.53
C GLU A 34 12.23 23.65 -0.56
N GLY A 35 12.32 22.48 -1.20
CA GLY A 35 13.54 21.69 -1.35
C GLY A 35 13.98 20.88 -0.11
N PHE A 36 13.21 20.91 0.98
CA PHE A 36 13.49 20.13 2.19
C PHE A 36 12.43 19.04 2.39
N TRP A 37 12.83 17.80 2.16
CA TRP A 37 11.96 16.63 2.21
C TRP A 37 12.30 15.74 3.41
N LEU A 38 11.25 15.31 4.11
CA LEU A 38 11.30 14.18 5.02
C LEU A 38 10.70 12.98 4.32
N SER A 39 11.49 11.93 4.10
CA SER A 39 11.00 10.63 3.61
C SER A 39 10.99 9.59 4.71
N THR A 40 10.03 8.66 4.60
CA THR A 40 9.99 7.41 5.38
C THR A 40 10.21 6.17 4.50
N SER A 41 10.67 6.37 3.27
CA SER A 41 10.96 5.32 2.31
C SER A 41 11.92 4.28 2.88
N PRO A 42 11.75 2.98 2.55
CA PRO A 42 12.71 1.96 2.93
C PRO A 42 14.10 2.15 2.27
N ALA A 43 14.22 3.00 1.25
CA ALA A 43 15.49 3.31 0.60
C ALA A 43 16.25 4.48 1.27
N ASP A 44 15.60 5.23 2.17
CA ASP A 44 16.16 6.39 2.85
C ASP A 44 16.55 6.08 4.31
N GLU A 45 17.07 7.09 5.02
CA GLU A 45 17.48 6.93 6.42
C GLU A 45 16.29 6.54 7.32
N PRO A 46 16.44 5.53 8.20
CA PRO A 46 15.35 5.07 9.05
C PRO A 46 14.80 6.16 9.98
N THR A 47 13.48 6.33 9.98
CA THR A 47 12.77 7.21 10.92
C THR A 47 12.00 6.40 11.96
N HIS A 48 11.54 7.04 13.04
CA HIS A 48 10.73 6.38 14.06
C HIS A 48 9.37 5.89 13.53
N TRP A 49 8.86 6.49 12.44
CA TRP A 49 7.62 6.05 11.80
C TRP A 49 7.74 4.70 11.10
N ARG A 50 8.96 4.30 10.70
CA ARG A 50 9.20 3.13 9.85
C ARG A 50 8.28 3.16 8.62
N GLN A 51 7.76 2.01 8.20
CA GLN A 51 6.80 1.85 7.13
C GLN A 51 5.56 1.10 7.63
N VAL A 52 4.46 1.26 6.89
CA VAL A 52 3.23 0.50 7.11
C VAL A 52 3.24 -0.74 6.22
N ILE A 53 2.98 -1.91 6.81
CA ILE A 53 2.95 -3.18 6.08
C ILE A 53 1.50 -3.64 5.93
N PHE A 54 1.05 -3.82 4.69
CA PHE A 54 -0.25 -4.36 4.31
C PHE A 54 -0.08 -5.83 3.91
N TYR A 55 -0.12 -6.72 4.90
CA TYR A 55 0.02 -8.16 4.66
C TYR A 55 -1.09 -8.72 3.79
N LEU A 56 -0.72 -9.58 2.86
CA LEU A 56 -1.68 -10.35 2.07
C LEU A 56 -2.14 -11.56 2.86
N ASP A 57 -3.43 -11.94 2.71
CA ASP A 57 -3.97 -13.14 3.38
C ASP A 57 -3.18 -14.41 2.99
N HIS A 58 -2.72 -14.46 1.72
CA HIS A 58 -1.86 -15.50 1.19
C HIS A 58 -0.78 -14.87 0.30
N PRO A 59 0.44 -15.45 0.24
CA PRO A 59 1.48 -14.99 -0.66
C PRO A 59 0.99 -14.96 -2.12
N TYR A 60 1.27 -13.86 -2.81
CA TYR A 60 0.94 -13.69 -4.22
C TYR A 60 2.17 -13.98 -5.08
N HIS A 61 2.08 -14.94 -5.99
CA HIS A 61 3.21 -15.32 -6.84
C HIS A 61 3.30 -14.43 -8.07
N VAL A 62 4.51 -13.96 -8.36
CA VAL A 62 4.83 -13.21 -9.58
C VAL A 62 5.98 -13.88 -10.31
N THR A 63 5.95 -13.83 -11.64
CA THR A 63 7.12 -14.15 -12.46
C THR A 63 7.89 -12.87 -12.82
N GLN A 64 9.09 -13.04 -13.35
CA GLN A 64 9.90 -11.91 -13.80
C GLN A 64 9.18 -11.20 -14.97
N ASP A 65 9.23 -9.87 -14.98
CA ASP A 65 8.64 -8.99 -15.98
C ASP A 65 7.09 -8.96 -16.01
N GLU A 66 6.43 -9.64 -15.06
CA GLU A 66 5.01 -9.44 -14.77
C GLU A 66 4.78 -8.19 -13.92
N ALA A 67 3.62 -7.56 -14.05
CA ALA A 67 3.20 -6.50 -13.15
C ALA A 67 1.97 -6.89 -12.32
N ILE A 68 1.98 -6.48 -11.05
CA ILE A 68 0.80 -6.49 -10.20
C ILE A 68 0.06 -5.18 -10.42
N HIS A 69 -1.16 -5.27 -10.92
CA HIS A 69 -2.08 -4.16 -11.05
C HIS A 69 -3.05 -4.17 -9.89
N GLY A 70 -3.34 -2.99 -9.37
CA GLY A 70 -4.23 -2.90 -8.24
C GLY A 70 -4.84 -1.53 -8.07
N ALA A 71 -5.62 -1.43 -7.01
CA ALA A 71 -6.12 -0.17 -6.53
C ALA A 71 -6.17 -0.16 -5.02
N MET A 72 -5.97 1.01 -4.44
CA MET A 72 -6.07 1.22 -3.01
C MET A 72 -7.04 2.37 -2.74
N SER A 73 -7.87 2.23 -1.71
CA SER A 73 -8.63 3.34 -1.14
C SER A 73 -8.41 3.37 0.37
N LEU A 74 -8.41 4.57 0.94
CA LEU A 74 -8.26 4.79 2.36
C LEU A 74 -9.40 5.69 2.83
N LYS A 75 -10.03 5.32 3.94
CA LYS A 75 -11.07 6.12 4.58
C LYS A 75 -10.89 6.06 6.09
N GLN A 76 -11.13 7.16 6.79
CA GLN A 76 -11.22 7.11 8.25
C GLN A 76 -12.31 6.13 8.69
N ALA A 77 -12.00 5.32 9.70
CA ALA A 77 -12.96 4.37 10.27
C ALA A 77 -14.13 5.13 10.92
N ALA A 78 -15.34 4.57 10.82
CA ALA A 78 -16.54 5.23 11.32
C ALA A 78 -16.55 5.37 12.86
N ASP A 79 -16.03 4.36 13.55
CA ASP A 79 -16.06 4.29 15.02
C ASP A 79 -14.94 5.10 15.68
N ASN A 80 -13.76 5.15 15.06
CA ASN A 80 -12.61 5.93 15.51
C ASN A 80 -11.94 6.61 14.32
N PRO A 81 -12.13 7.93 14.13
CA PRO A 81 -11.53 8.68 13.02
C PRO A 81 -9.99 8.71 13.01
N ARG A 82 -9.33 8.23 14.07
CA ARG A 82 -7.87 8.04 14.10
C ARG A 82 -7.42 6.72 13.46
N CYS A 83 -8.32 5.76 13.32
CA CYS A 83 -8.09 4.52 12.58
C CYS A 83 -8.46 4.71 11.10
N TRP A 84 -7.86 3.90 10.24
CA TRP A 84 -8.11 3.95 8.80
C TRP A 84 -8.54 2.59 8.27
N ASP A 85 -9.64 2.58 7.54
CA ASP A 85 -10.08 1.44 6.72
C ASP A 85 -9.45 1.55 5.34
N ILE A 86 -8.74 0.50 4.94
CA ILE A 86 -8.10 0.38 3.64
C ILE A 86 -8.79 -0.73 2.86
N THR A 87 -9.11 -0.47 1.60
CA THR A 87 -9.44 -1.52 0.64
C THR A 87 -8.30 -1.65 -0.35
N LEU A 88 -7.70 -2.83 -0.41
CA LEU A 88 -6.62 -3.18 -1.31
C LEU A 88 -7.14 -4.19 -2.34
N GLU A 89 -7.08 -3.81 -3.60
CA GLU A 89 -7.37 -4.66 -4.74
C GLU A 89 -6.06 -4.94 -5.49
N TYR A 90 -5.81 -6.20 -5.86
CA TYR A 90 -4.63 -6.57 -6.62
C TYR A 90 -4.85 -7.81 -7.50
N GLY A 91 -4.09 -7.91 -8.58
CA GLY A 91 -4.06 -9.04 -9.49
C GLY A 91 -3.03 -8.84 -10.61
N GLY A 92 -2.69 -9.91 -11.31
CA GLY A 92 -1.69 -9.90 -12.37
C GLY A 92 -2.30 -9.61 -13.74
N ASP A 93 -1.43 -9.31 -14.70
CA ASP A 93 -1.79 -9.08 -16.12
C ASP A 93 -2.36 -10.32 -16.82
N VAL A 94 -2.11 -11.51 -16.29
CA VAL A 94 -2.48 -12.77 -16.94
C VAL A 94 -3.99 -12.99 -16.85
N VAL A 95 -4.63 -13.22 -18.01
CA VAL A 95 -6.04 -13.60 -18.11
C VAL A 95 -6.27 -14.89 -17.32
N GLY A 96 -6.96 -14.79 -16.18
CA GLY A 96 -7.20 -15.91 -15.26
C GLY A 96 -6.49 -15.81 -13.92
N ALA A 97 -5.57 -14.85 -13.74
CA ALA A 97 -5.09 -14.47 -12.42
C ALA A 97 -6.29 -13.98 -11.59
N GLY A 98 -6.51 -14.59 -10.42
CA GLY A 98 -7.56 -14.18 -9.52
C GLY A 98 -7.42 -12.70 -9.17
N LYS A 99 -8.53 -11.96 -9.22
CA LYS A 99 -8.59 -10.63 -8.62
C LYS A 99 -8.81 -10.81 -7.13
N HIS A 100 -7.93 -10.22 -6.33
CA HIS A 100 -8.01 -10.25 -4.89
C HIS A 100 -8.50 -8.90 -4.38
N THR A 101 -9.38 -8.93 -3.38
CA THR A 101 -9.82 -7.74 -2.66
C THR A 101 -9.72 -8.04 -1.18
N GLN A 102 -8.95 -7.22 -0.48
CA GLN A 102 -8.70 -7.37 0.95
C GLN A 102 -9.05 -6.06 1.66
N ARG A 103 -9.67 -6.17 2.82
CA ARG A 103 -9.97 -5.04 3.69
C ARG A 103 -9.05 -5.12 4.89
N LEU A 104 -8.39 -4.00 5.19
CA LEU A 104 -7.41 -3.85 6.25
C LEU A 104 -7.81 -2.67 7.11
N THR A 105 -7.44 -2.71 8.39
CA THR A 105 -7.63 -1.56 9.29
C THR A 105 -6.28 -1.20 9.89
N LEU A 106 -5.87 0.06 9.75
CA LEU A 106 -4.78 0.63 10.52
C LEU A 106 -5.36 1.15 11.82
N ASP A 107 -5.18 0.37 12.87
CA ASP A 107 -5.60 0.73 14.21
C ASP A 107 -4.48 1.50 14.94
N VAL A 108 -4.88 2.50 15.72
CA VAL A 108 -3.98 3.27 16.59
C VAL A 108 -3.92 2.72 18.02
N SER A 109 -4.71 1.70 18.33
CA SER A 109 -4.57 0.91 19.55
C SER A 109 -3.39 -0.03 19.40
N CYS A 110 -2.25 0.40 19.96
CA CYS A 110 -1.09 -0.45 20.20
C CYS A 110 -1.40 -1.54 21.24
#